data_AF-A0A9D9YSB2-F1
#
_entry.id   AF-A0A9D9YSB2-F1
#
_cell.length_a   1.000
_cell.length_b   1.000
_cell.length_c   1.000
_cell.angle_alpha   90.00
_cell.angle_beta   90.00
_cell.angle_gamma   90.00
#
_symmetry.space_group_name_H-M   'P 1'
#
loop_
_entity.id
_entity.type
_entity.pdbx_description
1 polymer ?
#
loop_
_entity_poly.entity_id
_entity_poly.type
_entity_poly.pdbx_seq_one_letter_code
_entity_poly.pdbx_strand_id
1 'polypeptide(L)'
;MPVKIQATKIATAAALLLLAAGCTTVETFREMSPDQRAQAVCNKQSRIVELKKEKDALEGNINNAQKALARGYRIHKQCRKEKVYGPLKRSCVTKDGVSRCTETRNESYEDRCTEIPVPINAEAERTNIAQWSAELKPIKEQYRANWDRCYNWAVNLSAEDAFNNYAKD
;
A
#
# COMPACT_ATOMS: atom_id res chain seq x y z
N MET A 1 -34.39 45.58 17.64
CA MET A 1 -33.06 45.91 17.08
C MET A 1 -32.59 44.72 16.23
N PRO A 2 -32.69 44.77 14.91
CA PRO A 2 -32.25 43.70 14.03
C PRO A 2 -30.79 43.90 13.58
N VAL A 3 -29.92 42.94 13.85
CA VAL A 3 -28.56 42.88 13.30
C VAL A 3 -28.61 42.07 12.01
N LYS A 4 -28.41 42.76 10.88
CA LYS A 4 -28.28 42.18 9.55
C LYS A 4 -26.93 41.46 9.45
N ILE A 5 -26.94 40.15 9.30
CA ILE A 5 -25.74 39.35 9.00
C ILE A 5 -25.50 39.45 7.49
N GLN A 6 -24.42 40.15 7.11
CA GLN A 6 -24.01 40.29 5.73
C GLN A 6 -23.48 38.96 5.17
N ALA A 7 -23.84 38.70 3.92
CA ALA A 7 -23.46 37.54 3.14
C ALA A 7 -21.95 37.53 2.88
N THR A 8 -21.26 36.48 3.35
CA THR A 8 -19.90 36.17 2.91
C THR A 8 -20.01 35.01 1.92
N LYS A 9 -19.78 35.31 0.64
CA LYS A 9 -19.72 34.32 -0.45
C LYS A 9 -18.49 33.45 -0.23
N ILE A 10 -18.66 32.28 0.39
CA ILE A 10 -17.64 31.24 0.36
C ILE A 10 -17.81 30.54 -0.99
N ALA A 11 -17.06 31.02 -1.98
CA ALA A 11 -16.80 30.27 -3.19
C ALA A 11 -15.92 29.07 -2.81
N THR A 12 -16.55 28.01 -2.33
CA THR A 12 -15.89 26.72 -2.17
C THR A 12 -15.66 26.19 -3.57
N ALA A 13 -14.47 26.50 -4.10
CA ALA A 13 -13.93 25.81 -5.26
C ALA A 13 -14.00 24.31 -4.96
N ALA A 14 -14.93 23.64 -5.63
CA ALA A 14 -14.92 22.20 -5.79
C ALA A 14 -13.69 21.86 -6.63
N ALA A 15 -12.51 21.88 -5.99
CA ALA A 15 -11.30 21.32 -6.53
C ALA A 15 -11.56 19.83 -6.71
N LEU A 16 -11.69 19.46 -7.98
CA LEU A 16 -11.74 18.09 -8.46
C LEU A 16 -10.68 17.27 -7.73
N LEU A 17 -11.11 16.42 -6.80
CA LEU A 17 -10.37 15.22 -6.42
C LEU A 17 -10.51 14.23 -7.58
N LEU A 18 -9.83 14.54 -8.68
CA LEU A 18 -9.56 13.61 -9.77
C LEU A 18 -8.65 12.52 -9.21
N LEU A 19 -9.26 11.36 -9.02
CA LEU A 19 -8.69 10.03 -9.03
C LEU A 19 -7.26 10.01 -9.60
N ALA A 20 -6.28 9.76 -8.73
CA ALA A 20 -4.87 9.61 -9.04
C ALA A 20 -4.57 8.31 -9.82
N ALA A 21 -5.20 8.13 -10.98
CA ALA A 21 -4.56 7.48 -12.10
C ALA A 21 -3.92 8.62 -12.89
N GLY A 22 -2.72 9.03 -12.48
CA GLY A 22 -1.99 10.08 -13.19
C GLY A 22 -1.83 9.64 -14.64
N CYS A 23 -2.59 10.26 -15.55
CA CYS A 23 -2.39 10.13 -16.98
C CYS A 23 -0.97 10.64 -17.23
N THR A 24 0.00 9.74 -17.29
CA THR A 24 1.36 10.12 -17.64
C THR A 24 1.30 10.48 -19.10
N THR A 25 1.64 11.72 -19.45
CA THR A 25 1.64 12.19 -20.83
C THR A 25 3.07 12.47 -21.29
N VAL A 26 3.22 12.74 -22.58
CA VAL A 26 4.52 13.17 -23.12
C VAL A 26 4.97 14.50 -22.51
N GLU A 27 4.05 15.42 -22.20
CA GLU A 27 4.36 16.65 -21.46
C GLU A 27 4.99 16.35 -20.10
N THR A 28 4.50 15.32 -19.38
CA THR A 28 5.13 14.91 -18.11
C THR A 28 6.59 14.49 -18.32
N PHE A 29 6.91 13.80 -19.41
CA PHE A 29 8.28 13.40 -19.73
C PHE A 29 9.16 14.58 -20.18
N ARG A 30 8.58 15.61 -20.81
CA ARG A 30 9.30 16.84 -21.17
C ARG A 30 9.73 17.63 -19.95
N GLU A 31 8.94 17.60 -18.88
CA GLU A 31 9.24 18.23 -17.59
C GLU A 31 10.26 17.45 -16.75
N MET A 32 10.42 16.14 -17.01
CA MET A 32 11.41 15.30 -16.32
C MET A 32 12.84 15.59 -16.79
N SER A 33 13.80 15.44 -15.89
CA SER A 33 15.22 15.34 -16.26
C SER A 33 15.51 14.04 -17.03
N PRO A 34 16.64 13.94 -17.76
CA PRO A 34 17.05 12.68 -18.38
C PRO A 34 17.10 11.50 -17.40
N ASP A 35 17.60 11.72 -16.18
CA ASP A 35 17.67 10.68 -15.14
C ASP A 35 16.27 10.25 -14.66
N GLN A 36 15.35 11.20 -14.47
CA GLN A 36 13.97 10.90 -14.07
C GLN A 36 13.23 10.10 -15.15
N ARG A 37 13.42 10.46 -16.42
CA ARG A 37 12.87 9.68 -17.55
C ARG A 37 13.45 8.27 -17.60
N ALA A 38 14.76 8.13 -17.44
CA ALA A 38 15.43 6.83 -17.42
C ALA A 38 14.86 5.93 -16.32
N GLN A 39 14.70 6.48 -15.12
CA GLN A 39 14.07 5.76 -14.00
C GLN A 39 12.63 5.37 -14.31
N ALA A 40 11.81 6.27 -14.87
CA ALA A 40 10.42 5.98 -15.22
C ALA A 40 10.31 4.81 -16.22
N VAL A 41 11.13 4.83 -17.27
CA VAL A 41 11.18 3.75 -18.28
C VAL A 41 11.66 2.44 -17.65
N CYS A 42 12.80 2.44 -16.95
CA CYS A 42 13.38 1.22 -16.39
C CYS A 42 12.55 0.60 -15.28
N ASN A 43 11.86 1.41 -14.48
CA ASN A 43 10.94 0.90 -13.44
C ASN A 43 9.70 0.22 -14.02
N LYS A 44 9.39 0.40 -15.30
CA LYS A 44 8.25 -0.26 -15.94
C LYS A 44 8.63 -1.54 -16.70
N GLN A 45 9.91 -1.73 -17.04
CA GLN A 45 10.35 -2.91 -17.75
C GLN A 45 10.04 -4.19 -16.96
N SER A 46 9.28 -5.09 -17.57
CA SER A 46 8.76 -6.32 -16.95
C SER A 46 9.83 -7.13 -16.21
N ARG A 47 11.00 -7.36 -16.83
CA ARG A 47 12.08 -8.13 -16.21
C ARG A 47 12.70 -7.43 -14.99
N ILE A 48 12.82 -6.10 -15.02
CA ILE A 48 13.33 -5.31 -13.89
C ILE A 48 12.32 -5.36 -12.73
N VAL A 49 11.02 -5.22 -13.03
CA VAL A 49 9.94 -5.31 -12.04
C VAL A 49 9.91 -6.68 -11.38
N GLU A 50 10.01 -7.75 -12.16
CA GLU A 50 10.04 -9.13 -11.68
C GLU A 50 11.25 -9.38 -10.76
N LEU A 51 12.45 -9.06 -11.23
CA LEU A 51 13.68 -9.21 -10.44
C LEU A 51 13.66 -8.37 -9.16
N LYS A 52 13.10 -7.16 -9.21
CA LYS A 52 12.91 -6.32 -8.03
C LYS A 52 11.99 -6.98 -7.02
N LYS A 53 10.86 -7.53 -7.48
CA LYS A 53 9.88 -8.21 -6.62
C LYS A 53 10.50 -9.44 -5.95
N GLU A 54 11.23 -10.26 -6.70
CA GLU A 54 11.93 -11.43 -6.16
C GLU A 54 12.99 -11.03 -5.13
N LYS A 55 13.82 -10.03 -5.46
CA LYS A 55 14.83 -9.49 -4.56
C LYS A 55 14.21 -8.99 -3.25
N ASP A 56 13.19 -8.14 -3.35
CA ASP A 56 12.53 -7.55 -2.18
C ASP A 56 11.83 -8.62 -1.33
N ALA A 57 11.28 -9.68 -1.94
CA ALA A 57 10.69 -10.81 -1.23
C ALA A 57 11.73 -11.62 -0.43
N LEU A 58 12.86 -11.96 -1.05
CA LEU A 58 13.96 -12.67 -0.37
C LEU A 58 14.58 -11.82 0.74
N GLU A 59 14.83 -10.53 0.50
CA GLU A 59 15.31 -9.59 1.52
C GLU A 59 14.30 -9.49 2.69
N GLY A 60 13.00 -9.44 2.38
CA GLY A 60 11.94 -9.47 3.38
C GLY A 60 11.96 -10.76 4.23
N ASN A 61 12.09 -11.92 3.59
CA ASN A 61 12.15 -13.20 4.28
C ASN A 61 13.36 -13.31 5.22
N ILE A 62 14.55 -12.93 4.73
CA ILE A 62 15.78 -12.90 5.53
C ILE A 62 15.62 -11.97 6.73
N ASN A 63 15.15 -10.74 6.52
CA ASN A 63 14.95 -9.78 7.60
C ASN A 63 13.94 -10.28 8.64
N ASN A 64 12.86 -10.94 8.20
CA ASN A 64 11.85 -11.49 9.09
C ASN A 64 12.39 -12.65 9.95
N ALA A 65 13.18 -13.55 9.36
CA ALA A 65 13.83 -14.64 10.07
C ALA A 65 14.92 -14.15 11.04
N GLN A 66 15.72 -13.15 10.65
CA GLN A 66 16.70 -12.52 11.54
C GLN A 66 16.03 -11.88 12.76
N LYS A 67 14.92 -11.15 12.55
CA LYS A 67 14.12 -10.60 13.66
C LYS A 67 13.53 -11.71 14.54
N ALA A 68 13.13 -12.85 13.96
CA ALA A 68 12.64 -14.00 14.71
C ALA A 68 13.72 -14.62 15.58
N LEU A 69 14.93 -14.80 15.04
CA LEU A 69 16.10 -15.26 15.78
C LEU A 69 16.46 -14.31 16.93
N ALA A 70 16.46 -13.01 16.68
CA ALA A 70 16.80 -12.01 17.70
C ALA A 70 15.84 -12.03 18.90
N ARG A 71 14.55 -12.28 18.66
CA ARG A 71 13.51 -12.32 19.71
C ARG A 71 13.24 -13.71 20.27
N GLY A 72 13.60 -14.78 19.56
CA GLY A 72 13.38 -16.19 19.98
C GLY A 72 11.98 -16.77 19.69
N TYR A 73 11.09 -16.02 19.05
CA TYR A 73 9.73 -16.46 18.71
C TYR A 73 9.21 -15.82 17.41
N ARG A 74 8.11 -16.30 16.86
CA ARG A 74 7.30 -15.65 15.81
C ARG A 74 6.00 -15.15 16.43
N ILE A 75 5.52 -14.00 15.95
CA ILE A 75 4.21 -13.46 16.37
C ILE A 75 3.20 -13.90 15.32
N HIS A 76 2.21 -14.68 15.75
CA HIS A 76 1.07 -15.05 14.94
C HIS A 76 -0.12 -14.18 15.34
N LYS A 77 -0.74 -13.53 14.36
CA LYS A 77 -1.94 -12.71 14.60
C LYS A 77 -3.17 -13.54 14.30
N GLN A 78 -3.99 -13.79 15.32
CA GLN A 78 -5.28 -14.46 15.17
C GLN A 78 -6.38 -13.41 15.31
N CYS A 79 -7.15 -13.19 14.25
CA CYS A 79 -8.27 -12.26 14.23
C CYS A 79 -9.59 -13.03 14.23
N ARG A 80 -10.56 -12.54 15.00
CA ARG A 80 -11.95 -13.01 14.96
C ARG A 80 -12.89 -11.84 14.76
N LYS A 81 -13.93 -12.05 13.96
CA LYS A 81 -15.03 -11.09 13.82
C LYS A 81 -15.88 -11.16 15.07
N GLU A 82 -15.90 -10.08 15.84
CA GLU A 82 -16.80 -9.94 16.97
C GLU A 82 -17.97 -9.05 16.58
N LYS A 83 -19.17 -9.52 16.89
CA LYS A 83 -20.38 -8.73 16.76
C LYS A 83 -20.35 -7.62 17.80
N VAL A 84 -20.44 -6.39 17.34
CA VAL A 84 -20.50 -5.20 18.19
C VAL A 84 -21.86 -4.53 18.02
N TYR A 85 -22.35 -3.95 19.10
CA TYR A 85 -23.63 -3.26 19.12
C TYR A 85 -23.39 -1.76 19.18
N GLY A 86 -24.00 -1.04 18.25
CA GLY A 86 -24.11 0.41 18.31
C GLY A 86 -25.00 0.87 19.47
N PRO A 87 -25.12 2.19 19.67
CA PRO A 87 -25.92 2.75 20.76
C PRO A 87 -27.39 2.32 20.68
N LEU A 88 -27.99 2.09 21.84
CA LEU A 88 -29.42 1.77 21.97
C LEU A 88 -30.26 2.96 21.51
N LYS A 89 -31.12 2.73 20.52
CA LYS A 89 -32.13 3.70 20.09
C LYS A 89 -33.49 3.24 20.63
N ARG A 90 -34.13 4.08 21.44
CA ARG A 90 -35.50 3.86 21.92
C ARG A 90 -36.42 4.82 21.18
N SER A 91 -37.49 4.28 20.58
CA SER A 91 -38.55 5.06 19.94
C SER A 91 -39.88 4.70 20.60
N CYS A 92 -40.60 5.70 21.11
CA CYS A 92 -41.88 5.48 21.78
C CYS A 92 -43.01 6.13 20.99
N VAL A 93 -44.10 5.41 20.80
CA VAL A 93 -45.33 5.90 20.16
C VAL A 93 -46.47 5.77 21.16
N THR A 94 -47.20 6.85 21.38
CA THR A 94 -48.37 6.89 22.27
C THR A 94 -49.64 6.95 21.43
N LYS A 95 -50.58 6.05 21.69
CA LYS A 95 -51.91 6.05 21.06
C LYS A 95 -52.97 5.66 22.09
N ASP A 96 -54.07 6.42 22.13
CA ASP A 96 -55.20 6.20 23.05
C ASP A 96 -54.77 6.08 24.53
N GLY A 97 -53.85 6.94 24.96
CA GLY A 97 -53.30 6.95 26.32
C GLY A 97 -52.30 5.83 26.63
N VAL A 98 -52.06 4.91 25.68
CA VAL A 98 -51.11 3.80 25.84
C VAL A 98 -49.82 4.11 25.09
N SER A 99 -48.70 4.16 25.83
CA SER A 99 -47.36 4.30 25.26
C SER A 99 -46.75 2.93 24.96
N ARG A 100 -46.24 2.74 23.74
CA ARG A 100 -45.42 1.57 23.38
C ARG A 100 -44.04 2.03 22.89
N CYS A 101 -43.00 1.48 23.48
CA CYS A 101 -41.62 1.78 23.10
C CYS A 101 -40.98 0.57 22.41
N THR A 102 -40.29 0.82 21.31
CA THR A 102 -39.43 -0.13 20.62
C THR A 102 -37.98 0.26 20.83
N GLU A 103 -37.16 -0.72 21.17
CA GLU A 103 -35.72 -0.56 21.29
C GLU A 103 -35.02 -1.26 20.13
N THR A 104 -34.06 -0.57 19.51
CA THR A 104 -33.27 -1.13 18.41
C THR A 104 -31.81 -0.78 18.61
N ARG A 105 -30.93 -1.75 18.37
CA ARG A 105 -29.48 -1.55 18.28
C ARG A 105 -29.05 -1.90 16.87
N ASN A 106 -28.24 -1.04 16.28
CA ASN A 106 -27.56 -1.39 15.04
C ASN A 106 -26.46 -2.40 15.37
N GLU A 107 -26.34 -3.43 14.54
CA GLU A 107 -25.32 -4.46 14.67
C GLU A 107 -24.25 -4.22 13.61
N SER A 108 -22.98 -4.32 14.01
CA SER A 108 -21.86 -4.36 13.08
C SER A 108 -20.85 -5.42 13.53
N TYR A 109 -19.81 -5.63 12.74
CA TYR A 109 -18.74 -6.56 13.05
C TYR A 109 -17.41 -5.82 13.06
N GLU A 110 -16.60 -6.08 14.08
CA GLU A 110 -15.23 -5.58 14.19
C GLU A 110 -14.26 -6.75 14.22
N ASP A 111 -13.11 -6.60 13.56
CA ASP A 111 -12.02 -7.56 13.67
C ASP A 111 -11.25 -7.32 14.98
N ARG A 112 -11.32 -8.30 15.88
CA ARG A 112 -10.57 -8.31 17.14
C ARG A 112 -9.43 -9.30 17.01
N CYS A 113 -8.20 -8.81 17.10
CA CYS A 113 -7.00 -9.62 16.88
C CYS A 113 -6.19 -9.78 18.16
N THR A 114 -5.66 -10.98 18.38
CA THR A 114 -4.70 -11.28 19.45
C THR A 114 -3.38 -11.71 18.82
N GLU A 115 -2.27 -11.24 19.38
CA GLU A 115 -0.92 -11.64 19.02
C GLU A 115 -0.47 -12.80 19.92
N ILE A 116 -0.07 -13.90 19.31
CA ILE A 116 0.34 -15.13 20.00
C ILE A 116 1.81 -15.38 19.67
N PRO A 117 2.73 -15.27 20.64
CA PRO A 117 4.13 -15.62 20.43
C PRO A 117 4.28 -17.15 20.37
N VAL A 118 4.96 -17.65 19.35
CA VAL A 118 5.26 -19.06 19.15
C VAL A 118 6.78 -19.23 19.06
N PRO A 119 7.41 -20.08 19.90
CA PRO A 119 8.85 -20.31 19.85
C PRO A 119 9.33 -20.70 18.45
N ILE A 120 10.50 -20.22 18.05
CA ILE A 120 11.09 -20.60 16.76
C ILE A 120 11.89 -21.90 16.87
N ASN A 121 12.08 -22.56 15.72
CA ASN A 121 13.19 -23.47 15.53
C ASN A 121 14.39 -22.66 14.98
N ALA A 122 15.35 -22.35 15.86
CA ALA A 122 16.50 -21.51 15.50
C ALA A 122 17.39 -22.12 14.40
N GLU A 123 17.52 -23.45 14.34
CA GLU A 123 18.28 -24.11 13.28
C GLU A 123 17.57 -23.94 11.93
N ALA A 124 16.27 -24.18 11.89
CA ALA A 124 15.47 -23.98 10.67
C ALA A 124 15.55 -22.52 10.18
N GLU A 125 15.46 -21.53 11.07
CA GLU A 125 15.61 -20.12 10.68
C GLU A 125 16.99 -19.81 10.08
N ARG A 126 18.07 -20.36 10.65
CA ARG A 126 19.43 -20.16 10.13
C ARG A 126 19.61 -20.83 8.76
N THR A 127 19.09 -22.04 8.58
CA THR A 127 19.12 -22.75 7.30
C THR A 127 18.34 -21.99 6.22
N ASN A 128 17.15 -21.49 6.56
CA ASN A 128 16.35 -20.67 5.64
C ASN A 128 17.08 -19.39 5.23
N ILE A 129 17.69 -18.69 6.19
CA ILE A 129 18.50 -17.49 5.90
C ILE A 129 19.65 -17.82 4.94
N ALA A 130 20.37 -18.92 5.17
CA ALA A 130 21.47 -19.34 4.31
C ALA A 130 20.99 -19.63 2.88
N GLN A 131 19.88 -20.37 2.75
CA GLN A 131 19.28 -20.67 1.45
C GLN A 131 18.82 -19.40 0.72
N TRP A 132 18.01 -18.56 1.35
CA TRP A 132 17.53 -17.32 0.73
C TRP A 132 18.67 -16.38 0.38
N SER A 133 19.74 -16.35 1.18
CA SER A 133 20.93 -15.53 0.88
C SER A 133 21.67 -16.04 -0.36
N ALA A 134 21.76 -17.36 -0.53
CA ALA A 134 22.33 -17.98 -1.72
C ALA A 134 21.48 -17.70 -2.97
N GLU A 135 20.15 -17.78 -2.86
CA GLU A 135 19.21 -17.44 -3.93
C GLU A 135 19.20 -15.95 -4.27
N LEU A 136 19.34 -15.07 -3.27
CA LEU A 136 19.31 -13.61 -3.44
C LEU A 136 20.51 -13.09 -4.24
N LYS A 137 21.68 -13.73 -4.11
CA LYS A 137 22.91 -13.28 -4.77
C LYS A 137 22.77 -13.17 -6.30
N PRO A 138 22.41 -14.23 -7.05
CA PRO A 138 22.25 -14.13 -8.50
C PRO A 138 21.09 -13.19 -8.91
N ILE A 139 20.03 -13.08 -8.09
CA ILE A 139 18.94 -12.13 -8.36
C ILE A 139 19.40 -10.68 -8.27
N LYS A 140 20.23 -10.34 -7.27
CA LYS A 140 20.83 -8.99 -7.15
C LYS A 140 21.72 -8.65 -8.33
N GLU A 141 22.56 -9.59 -8.75
CA GLU A 141 23.45 -9.42 -9.90
C GLU A 141 22.65 -9.21 -11.19
N GLN A 142 21.62 -10.02 -11.43
CA GLN A 142 20.73 -9.87 -12.58
C GLN A 142 19.94 -8.56 -12.54
N TYR A 143 19.38 -8.18 -11.39
CA TYR A 143 18.65 -6.93 -11.25
C TYR A 143 19.53 -5.74 -11.61
N ARG A 144 20.74 -5.68 -11.03
CA ARG A 144 21.72 -4.64 -11.32
C ARG A 144 22.10 -4.61 -12.79
N ALA A 145 22.42 -5.75 -13.39
CA ALA A 145 22.83 -5.82 -14.79
C ALA A 145 21.71 -5.36 -15.75
N ASN A 146 20.45 -5.73 -15.48
CA ASN A 146 19.31 -5.29 -16.29
C ASN A 146 19.01 -3.80 -16.07
N TRP A 147 19.09 -3.34 -14.82
CA TRP A 147 18.92 -1.93 -14.48
C TRP A 147 19.97 -1.06 -15.17
N ASP A 148 21.25 -1.37 -15.01
CA ASP A 148 22.37 -0.60 -15.57
C ASP A 148 22.27 -0.56 -17.11
N ARG A 149 21.91 -1.68 -17.75
CA ARG A 149 21.68 -1.74 -19.20
C ARG A 149 20.53 -0.84 -19.63
N CYS A 150 19.38 -0.94 -18.96
CA CYS A 150 18.23 -0.10 -19.27
C CYS A 150 18.57 1.38 -19.05
N TYR A 151 19.18 1.72 -17.92
CA TYR A 151 19.46 3.09 -17.53
C TYR A 151 20.41 3.78 -18.50
N ASN A 152 21.52 3.11 -18.85
CA ASN A 152 22.52 3.65 -19.77
C ASN A 152 21.95 3.91 -21.17
N TRP A 153 20.94 3.14 -21.59
CA TRP A 153 20.21 3.40 -22.82
C TRP A 153 19.17 4.52 -22.63
N ALA A 154 18.34 4.43 -21.59
CA ALA A 154 17.18 5.28 -21.39
C ALA A 154 17.54 6.74 -21.05
N VAL A 155 18.68 6.99 -20.39
CA VAL A 155 19.14 8.35 -20.05
C VAL A 155 19.44 9.19 -21.29
N ASN A 156 19.76 8.53 -22.41
CA ASN A 156 20.06 9.19 -23.68
C ASN A 156 18.82 9.41 -24.55
N LEU A 157 17.63 9.01 -24.09
CA LEU A 157 16.39 9.19 -24.83
C LEU A 157 15.87 10.63 -24.74
N SER A 158 15.27 11.07 -25.85
CA SER A 158 14.40 12.25 -25.86
C SER A 158 13.20 12.04 -24.93
N ALA A 159 12.49 13.12 -24.60
CA ALA A 159 11.28 13.02 -23.79
C ALA A 159 10.21 12.18 -24.50
N GLU A 160 10.05 12.38 -25.80
CA GLU A 160 9.12 11.67 -26.67
C GLU A 160 9.45 10.18 -26.76
N ASP A 161 10.72 9.82 -26.98
CA ASP A 161 11.14 8.43 -27.08
C ASP A 161 11.02 7.72 -25.73
N ALA A 162 11.39 8.37 -24.63
CA ALA A 162 11.22 7.82 -23.29
C ALA A 162 9.74 7.59 -22.98
N PHE A 163 8.86 8.54 -23.30
CA PHE A 163 7.42 8.38 -23.15
C PHE A 163 6.89 7.21 -23.99
N ASN A 164 7.29 7.13 -25.25
CA ASN A 164 6.87 6.04 -26.15
C ASN A 164 7.32 4.66 -25.64
N ASN A 165 8.50 4.56 -25.03
CA ASN A 165 8.97 3.31 -24.44
C ASN A 165 8.26 3.02 -23.10
N TYR A 166 8.01 4.04 -22.29
CA TYR A 166 7.20 3.90 -21.09
C TYR A 166 5.76 3.47 -21.41
N ALA A 167 5.14 3.97 -22.49
CA ALA A 167 3.75 3.70 -22.81
C ALA A 167 3.49 2.31 -23.44
N LYS A 168 4.53 1.58 -23.87
CA LYS A 168 4.41 0.29 -24.58
C LYS A 168 4.25 -0.93 -23.67
N ASP A 169 4.80 -0.87 -22.45
CA ASP A 169 4.65 -1.91 -21.43
C ASP A 169 3.40 -1.70 -20.56
#